data_AF-A0A4S8L7X3-F1
#
_entry.id   AF-A0A4S8L7X3-F1
#
_cell.length_a   1.000
_cell.length_b   1.000
_cell.length_c   1.000
_cell.angle_alpha   90.00
_cell.angle_beta   90.00
_cell.angle_gamma   90.00
#
_symmetry.space_group_name_H-M   'P 1'
#
loop_
_entity.id
_entity.type
_entity.pdbx_description
1 polymer ?
#
loop_
_entity_poly.entity_id
_entity_poly.type
_entity_poly.pdbx_seq_one_letter_code
_entity_poly.pdbx_strand_id
1 'polypeptide(L)'
;DTLSKRCSDLDENEYPAFSATESVHHIPIESSWHWNHKYNGIGIREIIEQGKTNGIFQPMYQLDRDLFHWLFPKIVQGCFEDYMEYWNGSNNTSAIPSGVTPNQIMACPRDYNMMDCHFNVCPE
;
A
#
# COMPACT_ATOMS: atom_id res chain seq x y z
N ASP A 1 -15.88 -12.40 -17.79
CA ASP A 1 -14.80 -13.23 -18.39
C ASP A 1 -13.94 -12.53 -19.44
N THR A 2 -13.53 -11.30 -19.16
CA THR A 2 -12.67 -10.49 -20.05
C THR A 2 -11.17 -10.71 -19.76
N LEU A 3 -10.84 -11.13 -18.53
CA LEU A 3 -9.46 -11.44 -18.08
C LEU A 3 -8.95 -12.77 -18.66
N SER A 4 -9.75 -13.84 -18.57
CA SER A 4 -9.42 -15.17 -19.15
C SER A 4 -9.13 -15.10 -20.65
N LYS A 5 -9.82 -14.21 -21.39
CA LYS A 5 -9.65 -14.05 -22.84
C LYS A 5 -8.40 -13.24 -23.24
N ARG A 6 -7.79 -12.50 -22.32
CA ARG A 6 -6.59 -11.67 -22.57
C ARG A 6 -5.30 -12.27 -22.01
N CYS A 7 -5.41 -13.18 -21.05
CA CYS A 7 -4.27 -13.84 -20.40
C CYS A 7 -4.29 -15.35 -20.64
N SER A 8 -4.62 -15.78 -21.87
CA SER A 8 -4.63 -17.20 -22.25
C SER A 8 -3.27 -17.88 -22.15
N ASP A 9 -2.20 -17.08 -22.06
CA ASP A 9 -0.82 -17.51 -22.05
C ASP A 9 -0.27 -17.68 -20.63
N LEU A 10 -1.04 -17.28 -19.61
CA LEU A 10 -0.68 -17.46 -18.20
C LEU A 10 -1.21 -18.81 -17.72
N ASP A 11 -0.30 -19.68 -17.27
CA ASP A 11 -0.69 -20.90 -16.57
C ASP A 11 -1.25 -20.53 -15.19
N GLU A 12 -2.53 -20.84 -14.96
CA GLU A 12 -3.20 -20.64 -13.68
C GLU A 12 -2.50 -21.37 -12.52
N ASN A 13 -1.71 -22.41 -12.80
CA ASN A 13 -0.90 -23.11 -11.80
C ASN A 13 0.41 -22.39 -11.47
N GLU A 14 0.98 -21.63 -12.43
CA GLU A 14 2.20 -20.85 -12.23
C GLU A 14 1.87 -19.49 -11.57
N TYR A 15 0.71 -18.91 -11.89
CA TYR A 15 0.26 -17.62 -11.38
C TYR A 15 -1.13 -17.72 -10.72
N PRO A 16 -1.24 -18.37 -9.55
CA PRO A 16 -2.52 -18.54 -8.88
C PRO A 16 -3.07 -17.19 -8.42
N ALA A 17 -4.40 -17.02 -8.54
CA ALA A 17 -5.11 -15.82 -8.09
C ALA A 17 -4.91 -15.51 -6.60
N PHE A 18 -4.54 -16.54 -5.82
CA PHE A 18 -4.13 -16.42 -4.43
C PHE A 18 -2.93 -17.32 -4.18
N SER A 19 -1.81 -16.72 -3.77
CA SER A 19 -0.61 -17.43 -3.31
C SER A 19 -0.32 -17.04 -1.87
N ALA A 20 -0.27 -18.03 -0.97
CA ALA A 20 0.18 -17.82 0.40
C ALA A 20 1.71 -17.77 0.40
N THR A 21 2.28 -16.56 0.36
CA THR A 21 3.73 -16.36 0.41
C THR A 21 4.27 -16.70 1.79
N GLU A 22 5.39 -17.42 1.86
CA GLU A 22 6.08 -17.71 3.12
C GLU A 22 6.59 -16.40 3.76
N SER A 23 6.60 -16.34 5.10
CA SER A 23 6.97 -15.15 5.89
C SER A 23 8.33 -14.55 5.51
N VAL A 24 9.27 -15.36 5.01
CA VAL A 24 10.60 -14.91 4.53
C VAL A 24 10.50 -14.00 3.31
N HIS A 25 9.43 -14.10 2.53
CA HIS A 25 9.17 -13.23 1.37
C HIS A 25 8.31 -12.00 1.72
N HIS A 26 7.81 -11.90 2.95
CA HIS A 26 7.13 -10.70 3.48
C HIS A 26 8.08 -9.68 4.08
N ILE A 27 9.39 -9.95 4.15
CA ILE A 27 10.41 -9.03 4.67
C ILE A 27 10.28 -7.60 4.09
N PRO A 28 9.99 -7.38 2.79
CA PRO A 28 9.78 -6.03 2.27
C PRO A 28 8.56 -5.34 2.88
N ILE A 29 7.42 -6.05 2.99
CA ILE A 29 6.17 -5.52 3.58
C ILE A 29 6.38 -5.23 5.07
N GLU A 30 7.01 -6.14 5.80
CA GLU A 30 7.34 -5.98 7.21
C GLU A 30 8.32 -4.83 7.43
N SER A 31 9.33 -4.67 6.56
CA SER A 31 10.27 -3.55 6.59
C SER A 31 9.58 -2.22 6.29
N SER A 32 8.69 -2.18 5.29
CA SER A 32 7.87 -1.00 5.00
C SER A 32 6.96 -0.64 6.18
N TRP A 33 6.35 -1.63 6.85
CA TRP A 33 5.58 -1.41 8.08
C TRP A 33 6.45 -0.89 9.23
N HIS A 34 7.66 -1.43 9.38
CA HIS A 34 8.62 -0.96 10.36
C HIS A 34 9.02 0.50 10.12
N TRP A 35 9.31 0.87 8.87
CA TRP A 35 9.65 2.25 8.50
C TRP A 35 8.45 3.19 8.62
N ASN A 36 7.25 2.77 8.22
CA ASN A 36 6.02 3.53 8.44
C ASN A 36 5.80 3.80 9.93
N HIS A 37 5.95 2.78 10.78
CA HIS A 37 5.86 2.93 12.23
C HIS A 37 6.91 3.90 12.80
N LYS A 38 8.14 3.88 12.25
CA LYS A 38 9.24 4.76 12.68
C LYS A 38 9.08 6.20 12.21
N TYR A 39 8.54 6.44 11.01
CA TYR A 39 8.38 7.78 10.42
C TYR A 39 7.13 8.51 10.91
N ASN A 40 6.00 7.80 11.06
CA ASN A 40 4.77 8.41 11.55
C ASN A 40 4.73 8.55 13.08
N GLY A 41 5.72 8.01 13.79
CA GLY A 41 6.14 8.40 15.15
C GLY A 41 5.15 8.13 16.29
N ILE A 42 3.88 7.91 15.98
CA ILE A 42 2.82 7.55 16.93
C ILE A 42 2.13 6.33 16.34
N GLY A 43 2.05 5.25 17.13
CA GLY A 43 1.33 4.08 16.69
C GLY A 43 -0.13 4.44 16.44
N ILE A 44 -0.70 4.02 15.31
CA ILE A 44 -2.17 4.06 15.06
C ILE A 44 -2.93 3.57 16.30
N ARG A 45 -2.38 2.54 16.95
CA ARG A 45 -2.83 2.03 18.24
C ARG A 45 -2.82 3.07 19.37
N GLU A 46 -1.73 3.81 19.55
CA GLU A 46 -1.63 4.84 20.60
C GLU A 46 -2.65 5.96 20.38
N ILE A 47 -2.88 6.38 19.14
CA ILE A 47 -3.90 7.39 18.81
C ILE A 47 -5.30 6.88 19.17
N ILE A 48 -5.61 5.63 18.82
CA ILE A 48 -6.88 4.99 19.19
C ILE A 48 -7.02 4.89 20.71
N GLU A 49 -5.97 4.46 21.41
CA GLU A 49 -5.95 4.30 22.87
C GLU A 49 -6.09 5.65 23.59
N GLN A 50 -5.51 6.73 23.06
CA GLN A 50 -5.72 8.09 23.53
C GLN A 50 -7.17 8.54 23.32
N GLY A 51 -7.78 8.24 22.17
CA GLY A 51 -9.18 8.56 21.90
C GLY A 51 -10.12 7.92 22.92
N LYS A 52 -9.85 6.67 23.31
CA LYS A 52 -10.57 5.97 24.39
C LYS A 52 -10.31 6.61 25.76
N THR A 53 -9.05 6.89 26.08
CA THR A 53 -8.64 7.42 27.39
C THR A 53 -9.16 8.84 27.63
N ASN A 54 -9.18 9.67 26.59
CA ASN A 54 -9.62 11.06 26.64
C ASN A 54 -11.15 11.21 26.51
N GLY A 55 -11.89 10.10 26.38
CA GLY A 55 -13.35 10.12 26.23
C GLY A 55 -13.85 10.61 24.88
N ILE A 56 -12.98 10.68 23.86
CA ILE A 56 -13.31 11.10 22.49
C ILE A 56 -14.08 9.97 21.76
N PHE A 57 -13.75 8.72 22.07
CA PHE A 57 -14.44 7.55 21.53
C PHE A 57 -15.07 6.75 22.66
N GLN A 58 -16.39 6.62 22.62
CA GLN A 58 -17.17 5.90 23.62
C GLN A 58 -17.80 4.66 22.97
N PRO A 59 -17.20 3.46 23.13
CA PRO A 59 -17.63 2.25 22.41
C PRO A 59 -19.04 1.76 22.77
N MET A 60 -19.64 2.32 23.83
CA MET A 60 -21.03 2.08 24.23
C MET A 60 -22.06 2.73 23.30
N TYR A 61 -21.68 3.78 22.57
CA TYR A 61 -22.55 4.46 21.63
C TYR A 61 -22.34 3.95 20.20
N GLN A 62 -23.44 3.58 19.53
CA GLN A 62 -23.39 3.07 18.17
C GLN A 62 -22.85 4.12 17.18
N LEU A 63 -23.24 5.39 17.37
CA LEU A 63 -22.81 6.49 16.54
C LEU A 63 -21.28 6.64 16.51
N ASP A 64 -20.64 6.57 17.68
CA ASP A 64 -19.18 6.63 17.79
C ASP A 64 -18.52 5.49 17.03
N ARG A 65 -19.06 4.26 17.15
CA ARG A 65 -18.56 3.10 16.42
C ARG A 65 -18.68 3.29 14.91
N ASP A 66 -19.84 3.73 14.43
CA ASP A 66 -20.08 3.90 13.00
C ASP A 66 -19.20 5.02 12.43
N LEU A 67 -19.08 6.14 13.15
CA LEU A 67 -18.21 7.25 12.76
C LEU A 67 -16.74 6.82 12.73
N PHE A 68 -16.29 6.05 13.73
CA PHE A 68 -14.93 5.53 13.76
C PHE A 68 -14.65 4.61 12.56
N HIS A 69 -15.53 3.63 12.27
CA HIS A 69 -15.34 2.73 11.13
C HIS A 69 -15.46 3.44 9.77
N TRP A 70 -16.19 4.54 9.69
CA TRP A 70 -16.31 5.32 8.45
C TRP A 70 -15.11 6.26 8.22
N LEU A 71 -14.67 6.95 9.27
CA LEU A 71 -13.64 8.00 9.17
C LEU A 71 -12.22 7.42 9.26
N PHE A 72 -11.99 6.49 10.18
CA PHE A 72 -10.65 6.03 10.51
C PHE A 72 -9.93 5.35 9.33
N PRO A 73 -10.56 4.47 8.53
CA PRO A 73 -9.91 3.89 7.37
C PRO A 73 -9.47 4.94 6.34
N LYS A 74 -10.24 6.02 6.17
CA LYS A 74 -9.90 7.10 5.23
C LYS A 74 -8.68 7.89 5.69
N ILE A 75 -8.59 8.18 6.99
CA ILE A 75 -7.42 8.86 7.56
C ILE A 75 -6.18 7.98 7.42
N VAL A 76 -6.29 6.71 7.80
CA VAL A 76 -5.18 5.74 7.70
C VAL A 76 -4.73 5.59 6.25
N GLN A 77 -5.67 5.51 5.31
CA GLN A 77 -5.37 5.46 3.88
C GLN A 77 -4.59 6.70 3.43
N GLY A 78 -4.99 7.90 3.84
CA GLY A 78 -4.26 9.13 3.52
C GLY A 78 -2.83 9.13 4.05
N CYS A 79 -2.61 8.66 5.30
CA CYS A 79 -1.26 8.53 5.84
C CYS A 79 -0.39 7.52 5.04
N PHE A 80 -0.99 6.46 4.52
CA PHE A 80 -0.28 5.51 3.65
C PHE A 80 0.04 6.12 2.29
N GLU A 81 -0.87 6.90 1.72
CA GLU A 81 -0.65 7.62 0.46
C GLU A 81 0.51 8.61 0.59
N ASP A 82 0.55 9.40 1.67
CA ASP A 82 1.65 10.32 1.96
C ASP A 82 2.99 9.57 2.09
N TYR A 83 2.99 8.42 2.77
CA TYR A 83 4.17 7.58 2.91
C TYR A 83 4.62 7.00 1.55
N MET A 84 3.67 6.51 0.74
CA MET A 84 3.96 6.01 -0.60
C MET A 84 4.52 7.11 -1.50
N GLU A 85 3.98 8.32 -1.44
CA GLU A 85 4.49 9.46 -2.20
C GLU A 85 5.93 9.81 -1.78
N TYR A 86 6.20 9.89 -0.47
CA TYR A 86 7.55 10.11 0.04
C TYR A 86 8.53 9.01 -0.40
N TRP A 87 8.15 7.74 -0.24
CA TRP A 87 9.00 6.61 -0.55
C TRP A 87 9.26 6.49 -2.05
N ASN A 88 8.22 6.60 -2.87
CA ASN A 88 8.29 6.49 -4.33
C ASN A 88 8.88 7.75 -5.00
N GLY A 89 8.89 8.87 -4.29
CA GLY A 89 9.61 10.09 -4.68
C GLY A 89 11.09 10.09 -4.26
N SER A 90 11.55 9.09 -3.51
CA SER A 90 12.94 9.01 -3.06
C SER A 90 13.79 8.14 -4.00
N ASN A 91 15.04 8.53 -4.22
CA ASN A 91 16.02 7.78 -5.04
C ASN A 91 16.83 6.78 -4.20
N ASN A 92 16.29 6.35 -3.06
CA ASN A 92 17.02 5.63 -2.01
C ASN A 92 17.14 4.11 -2.26
N THR A 93 16.65 3.60 -3.39
CA THR A 93 16.63 2.16 -3.66
C THR A 93 17.76 1.78 -4.62
N SER A 94 18.63 0.87 -4.17
CA SER A 94 19.78 0.36 -4.95
C SER A 94 19.38 -0.45 -6.19
N ALA A 95 18.10 -0.83 -6.31
CA ALA A 95 17.54 -1.55 -7.44
C ALA A 95 17.11 -0.62 -8.60
N ILE A 96 17.19 0.69 -8.43
CA ILE A 96 16.75 1.70 -9.39
C ILE A 96 17.96 2.39 -10.04
N PRO A 97 17.90 2.72 -11.34
CA PRO A 97 18.94 3.52 -11.98
C PRO A 97 19.32 4.75 -11.15
N SER A 98 20.61 5.06 -11.07
CA SER A 98 21.10 6.13 -10.20
C SER A 98 20.50 7.49 -10.58
N GLY A 99 20.01 8.23 -9.59
CA GLY A 99 19.50 9.59 -9.78
C GLY A 99 18.05 9.71 -10.21
N VAL A 100 17.30 8.61 -10.28
CA VAL A 100 15.87 8.62 -10.65
C VAL A 100 15.00 7.99 -9.57
N THR A 101 13.74 8.42 -9.51
CA THR A 101 12.78 7.95 -8.52
C THR A 101 11.89 6.85 -9.10
N PRO A 102 11.35 5.94 -8.27
CA PRO A 102 10.34 4.98 -8.70
C PRO A 102 9.21 5.63 -9.52
N ASN A 103 8.69 6.78 -9.11
CA ASN A 103 7.62 7.48 -9.83
C ASN A 103 8.03 7.92 -11.25
N GLN A 104 9.27 8.35 -11.45
CA GLN A 104 9.77 8.74 -12.78
C GLN A 104 9.85 7.52 -13.72
N ILE A 105 10.27 6.38 -13.18
CA ILE A 105 10.33 5.12 -13.93
C ILE A 105 8.94 4.64 -14.29
N MET A 106 7.99 4.64 -13.35
CA MET A 106 6.63 4.19 -13.61
C MET A 106 5.88 5.09 -14.60
N ALA A 107 6.21 6.39 -14.65
CA ALA A 107 5.64 7.30 -15.64
C ALA A 107 6.13 7.01 -17.07
N CYS A 108 7.42 6.71 -17.24
CA CYS A 108 8.03 6.43 -18.53
C CYS A 108 9.06 5.29 -18.45
N PRO A 109 8.63 4.02 -18.34
CA PRO A 109 9.57 2.90 -18.15
C PRO A 109 10.58 2.77 -19.29
N ARG A 110 10.16 3.12 -20.52
CA ARG A 110 10.97 3.03 -21.73
C ARG A 110 12.19 3.95 -21.74
N ASP A 111 12.13 5.11 -21.08
CA ASP A 111 13.26 6.05 -21.00
C ASP A 111 14.41 5.50 -20.13
N TYR A 112 14.12 4.44 -19.37
CA TYR A 112 15.04 3.77 -18.46
C TYR A 112 15.34 2.31 -18.87
N ASN A 113 15.09 1.96 -20.14
CA ASN A 113 15.23 0.59 -20.68
C ASN A 113 14.40 -0.47 -19.92
N MET A 114 13.27 -0.07 -19.32
CA MET A 114 12.34 -0.97 -18.63
C MET A 114 11.11 -1.26 -19.48
N MET A 115 10.47 -2.40 -19.21
CA MET A 115 9.25 -2.82 -19.89
C MET A 115 8.04 -2.14 -19.26
N ASP A 116 7.17 -1.57 -20.10
CA ASP A 116 5.90 -1.01 -19.67
C ASP A 116 4.88 -2.15 -19.52
N CYS A 117 4.59 -2.51 -18.27
CA CYS A 117 3.65 -3.57 -17.91
C CYS A 117 2.26 -3.03 -17.52
N HIS A 118 1.95 -1.76 -17.79
CA HIS A 118 0.65 -1.19 -17.44
C HIS A 118 -0.47 -1.83 -18.28
N PHE A 119 -1.55 -2.24 -17.63
CA PHE A 119 -2.76 -2.71 -18.29
C PHE A 119 -3.94 -1.82 -17.93
N ASN A 120 -4.74 -1.45 -18.92
CA ASN A 120 -5.95 -0.66 -18.70
C ASN A 120 -7.02 -1.51 -18.01
N VAL A 121 -7.36 -1.14 -16.78
CA VAL A 121 -8.51 -1.69 -16.06
C VAL A 121 -9.73 -0.88 -16.47
N CYS A 122 -10.71 -1.50 -17.13
CA CYS A 122 -12.02 -0.88 -17.31
C CYS A 122 -12.73 -0.90 -15.95
N PRO A 123 -13.15 0.26 -15.41
CA PRO A 123 -13.97 0.26 -14.20
C PRO A 123 -15.32 -0.40 -14.51
N GLU A 124 -15.76 -1.32 -13.64
CA GLU A 124 -17.12 -1.89 -13.64
C GLU A 124 -18.17 -0.88 -13.16
#